data_AF-A0A9X4FHP6-F1
#
_entry.id   AF-A0A9X4FHP6-F1
#
_cell.length_a   1.000
_cell.length_b   1.000
_cell.length_c   1.000
_cell.angle_alpha   90.00
_cell.angle_beta   90.00
_cell.angle_gamma   90.00
#
_symmetry.space_group_name_H-M   'P 1'
#
loop_
_entity.id
_entity.type
_entity.pdbx_description
1 polymer ?
#
loop_
_entity_poly.entity_id
_entity_poly.type
_entity_poly.pdbx_seq_one_letter_code
_entity_poly.pdbx_strand_id
1 'polypeptide(L)'
;MSIKILKKELDKLSEQGETLVSIEALQNYLDALGRQESHHKDLVVADFNAKNQSAVEKYKEDRAEWRELFKAVISNGQATIRLLATINGGAALALLAFIGKVWNAGFPSSFMGQNITLSLLFLCVGVGISALTQGFAYLGQHFFTYDNDKVGSVFQKLTGLLGISSLVAFFVGISFACRGFGLLP
;
A
#
# COMPACT_ATOMS: atom_id res chain seq x y z
N MET A 1 49.94 -12.38 -6.27
CA MET A 1 50.50 -11.00 -6.29
C MET A 1 51.81 -10.91 -5.51
N SER A 2 51.98 -11.72 -4.46
CA SER A 2 53.05 -11.65 -3.46
C SER A 2 54.48 -11.97 -3.95
N ILE A 3 54.66 -12.89 -4.91
CA ILE A 3 56.00 -13.25 -5.45
C ILE A 3 56.64 -12.10 -6.26
N LYS A 4 55.83 -11.32 -6.99
CA LYS A 4 56.34 -10.18 -7.78
C LYS A 4 56.84 -9.03 -6.91
N ILE A 5 56.19 -8.81 -5.76
CA ILE A 5 56.56 -7.78 -4.79
C ILE A 5 57.86 -8.18 -4.08
N LEU A 6 57.95 -9.44 -3.64
CA LEU A 6 59.17 -10.03 -3.10
C LEU A 6 60.38 -9.86 -4.02
N LYS A 7 60.19 -10.16 -5.32
CA LYS A 7 61.25 -10.03 -6.32
C LYS A 7 61.72 -8.58 -6.49
N LYS A 8 60.78 -7.64 -6.53
CA LYS A 8 61.06 -6.20 -6.67
C LYS A 8 61.82 -5.62 -5.46
N GLU A 9 61.49 -6.06 -4.25
CA GLU A 9 62.17 -5.58 -3.03
C GLU A 9 63.55 -6.22 -2.86
N LEU A 10 63.71 -7.49 -3.27
CA LEU A 10 65.03 -8.13 -3.38
C LEU A 10 65.92 -7.44 -4.43
N ASP A 11 65.37 -7.04 -5.57
CA ASP A 11 66.10 -6.30 -6.61
C ASP A 11 66.61 -4.95 -6.07
N LYS A 12 65.80 -4.22 -5.28
CA LYS A 12 66.23 -2.98 -4.61
C LYS A 12 67.36 -3.17 -3.60
N LEU A 13 67.28 -4.22 -2.78
CA LEU A 13 68.31 -4.51 -1.78
C LEU A 13 69.63 -4.91 -2.46
N SER A 14 69.53 -5.64 -3.58
CA SER A 14 70.67 -5.95 -4.44
C SER A 14 71.28 -4.70 -5.09
N GLU A 15 70.48 -3.72 -5.51
CA GLU A 15 70.96 -2.42 -6.03
C GLU A 15 71.64 -1.56 -4.94
N GLN A 16 71.29 -1.76 -3.67
CA GLN A 16 71.90 -1.08 -2.51
C GLN A 16 73.20 -1.74 -2.03
N GLY A 17 73.65 -2.82 -2.70
CA GLY A 17 74.90 -3.51 -2.40
C GLY A 17 74.78 -4.59 -1.32
N GLU A 18 73.59 -4.85 -0.77
CA GLU A 18 73.37 -5.99 0.11
C GLU A 18 73.27 -7.29 -0.70
N THR A 19 74.17 -8.23 -0.41
CA THR A 19 74.27 -9.53 -1.10
C THR A 19 73.84 -10.71 -0.20
N LEU A 20 73.55 -10.45 1.07
CA LEU A 20 73.19 -11.45 2.08
C LEU A 20 71.99 -10.95 2.88
N VAL A 21 70.86 -11.65 2.77
CA VAL A 21 69.65 -11.39 3.57
C VAL A 21 69.52 -12.49 4.62
N SER A 22 69.35 -12.12 5.90
CA SER A 22 69.15 -13.10 6.96
C SER A 22 67.78 -13.78 6.85
N ILE A 23 67.72 -15.05 7.23
CA ILE A 23 66.45 -15.82 7.23
C ILE A 23 65.43 -15.16 8.16
N GLU A 24 65.87 -14.62 9.30
CA GLU A 24 65.01 -13.91 10.25
C GLU A 24 64.42 -12.61 9.67
N ALA A 25 65.21 -11.83 8.92
CA ALA A 25 64.69 -10.63 8.25
C ALA A 25 63.65 -10.98 7.19
N LEU A 26 63.88 -12.05 6.42
CA LEU A 26 62.95 -12.53 5.42
C LEU A 26 61.65 -13.08 6.05
N GLN A 27 61.77 -13.84 7.15
CA GLN A 27 60.61 -14.32 7.92
C GLN A 27 59.78 -13.16 8.46
N ASN A 28 60.41 -12.16 9.07
CA ASN A 28 59.73 -10.97 9.58
C ASN A 28 58.99 -10.20 8.48
N TYR A 29 59.59 -10.10 7.28
CA TYR A 29 58.96 -9.46 6.12
C TYR A 29 57.76 -10.27 5.58
N LEU A 30 57.90 -11.60 5.45
CA LEU A 30 56.83 -12.49 5.04
C LEU A 30 55.65 -12.45 6.02
N ASP A 31 55.93 -12.42 7.33
CA ASP A 31 54.91 -12.29 8.37
C ASP A 31 54.21 -10.92 8.35
N ALA A 32 54.94 -9.85 7.99
CA ALA A 32 54.36 -8.51 7.82
C ALA A 32 53.43 -8.46 6.59
N LEU A 33 53.84 -9.05 5.47
CA LEU A 33 53.02 -9.18 4.26
C LEU A 33 51.75 -10.01 4.51
N GLY A 34 51.88 -11.15 5.20
CA GLY A 34 50.75 -12.00 5.57
C GLY A 34 49.73 -11.28 6.47
N ARG A 35 50.22 -10.46 7.42
CA ARG A 35 49.37 -9.60 8.26
C ARG A 35 48.65 -8.51 7.46
N GLN A 36 49.34 -7.85 6.52
CA GLN A 36 48.74 -6.80 5.68
C GLN A 36 47.67 -7.34 4.73
N GLU A 37 47.91 -8.50 4.10
CA GLU A 37 46.94 -9.16 3.21
C GLU A 37 45.70 -9.64 3.98
N SER A 38 45.91 -10.19 5.19
CA SER A 38 44.82 -10.59 6.08
C SER A 38 43.98 -9.39 6.51
N HIS A 39 44.62 -8.31 6.96
CA HIS A 39 43.92 -7.10 7.40
C HIS A 39 43.18 -6.39 6.26
N HIS A 40 43.72 -6.41 5.03
CA HIS A 40 43.03 -5.89 3.85
C HIS A 40 41.82 -6.74 3.48
N LYS A 41 41.95 -8.07 3.52
CA LYS A 41 40.85 -9.00 3.29
C LYS A 41 39.75 -8.82 4.33
N ASP A 42 40.09 -8.66 5.60
CA ASP A 42 39.13 -8.42 6.68
C ASP A 42 38.39 -7.08 6.49
N LEU A 43 39.09 -6.02 6.07
CA LEU A 43 38.48 -4.73 5.72
C LEU A 43 37.52 -4.84 4.53
N VAL A 44 37.90 -5.56 3.48
CA VAL A 44 37.04 -5.79 2.30
C VAL A 44 35.81 -6.62 2.66
N VAL A 45 35.98 -7.65 3.49
CA VAL A 45 34.86 -8.46 4.00
C VAL A 45 33.95 -7.63 4.89
N ALA A 46 34.51 -6.76 5.75
CA ALA A 46 33.72 -5.86 6.59
C ALA A 46 32.93 -4.83 5.76
N ASP A 47 33.54 -4.21 4.75
CA ASP A 47 32.86 -3.26 3.84
C ASP A 47 31.78 -3.96 2.99
N PHE A 48 32.07 -5.17 2.49
CA PHE A 48 31.09 -5.98 1.77
C PHE A 48 29.90 -6.36 2.67
N ASN A 49 30.17 -6.80 3.89
CA ASN A 49 29.13 -7.14 4.86
C ASN A 49 28.31 -5.91 5.26
N ALA A 50 28.95 -4.76 5.48
CA ALA A 50 28.26 -3.51 5.80
C ALA A 50 27.34 -3.08 4.66
N LYS A 51 27.81 -3.09 3.40
CA LYS A 51 27.00 -2.77 2.22
C LYS A 51 25.84 -3.75 2.04
N ASN A 52 26.09 -5.04 2.22
CA ASN A 52 25.06 -6.07 2.10
C ASN A 52 24.01 -5.91 3.20
N GLN A 53 24.44 -5.62 4.44
CA GLN A 53 23.55 -5.35 5.56
C GLN A 53 22.70 -4.09 5.31
N SER A 54 23.30 -2.98 4.86
CA SER A 54 22.55 -1.77 4.50
C SER A 54 21.56 -2.02 3.36
N ALA A 55 21.92 -2.84 2.37
CA ALA A 55 20.99 -3.22 1.30
C ALA A 55 19.80 -4.04 1.85
N VAL A 56 20.06 -5.03 2.71
CA VAL A 56 19.02 -5.82 3.36
C VAL A 56 18.11 -4.97 4.24
N GLU A 57 18.69 -4.03 5.00
CA GLU A 57 17.94 -3.08 5.84
C GLU A 57 17.03 -2.21 4.98
N LYS A 58 17.56 -1.62 3.89
CA LYS A 58 16.75 -0.84 2.94
C LYS A 58 15.61 -1.65 2.34
N TYR A 59 15.86 -2.89 1.89
CA TYR A 59 14.79 -3.75 1.37
C TYR A 59 13.73 -4.08 2.43
N LYS A 60 14.11 -4.20 3.70
CA LYS A 60 13.17 -4.42 4.81
C LYS A 60 12.33 -3.18 5.07
N GLU A 61 12.95 -2.00 5.05
CA GLU A 61 12.28 -0.70 5.20
C GLU A 61 11.27 -0.46 4.07
N ASP A 62 11.69 -0.59 2.80
CA ASP A 62 10.80 -0.43 1.63
C ASP A 62 9.61 -1.40 1.71
N ARG A 63 9.85 -2.65 2.13
CA ARG A 63 8.80 -3.66 2.32
C ARG A 63 7.88 -3.32 3.50
N ALA A 64 8.40 -2.69 4.55
CA ALA A 64 7.61 -2.24 5.69
C ALA A 64 6.72 -1.06 5.30
N GLU A 65 7.29 -0.06 4.66
CA GLU A 65 6.58 1.10 4.13
C GLU A 65 5.44 0.68 3.20
N TRP A 66 5.71 -0.21 2.24
CA TRP A 66 4.67 -0.72 1.34
C TRP A 66 3.50 -1.37 2.09
N ARG A 67 3.79 -2.17 3.14
CA ARG A 67 2.74 -2.79 3.95
C ARG A 67 1.91 -1.77 4.73
N GLU A 68 2.55 -0.72 5.23
CA GLU A 68 1.86 0.35 5.95
C GLU A 68 0.96 1.16 5.03
N LEU A 69 1.47 1.57 3.87
CA LEU A 69 0.69 2.25 2.84
C LEU A 69 -0.49 1.39 2.37
N PHE A 70 -0.27 0.09 2.14
CA PHE A 70 -1.33 -0.83 1.74
C PHE A 70 -2.43 -0.96 2.81
N LYS A 71 -2.05 -1.09 4.10
CA LYS A 71 -2.99 -1.09 5.22
C LYS A 71 -3.77 0.22 5.31
N ALA A 72 -3.10 1.37 5.14
CA ALA A 72 -3.74 2.68 5.17
C ALA A 72 -4.79 2.82 4.06
N VAL A 73 -4.47 2.39 2.83
CA VAL A 73 -5.41 2.41 1.70
C VAL A 73 -6.63 1.52 1.96
N ILE A 74 -6.44 0.30 2.49
CA ILE A 74 -7.55 -0.59 2.84
C ILE A 74 -8.44 0.03 3.92
N SER A 75 -7.82 0.57 4.98
CA SER A 75 -8.53 1.21 6.09
C SER A 75 -9.37 2.39 5.61
N ASN A 76 -8.79 3.28 4.79
CA ASN A 76 -9.50 4.41 4.19
C ASN A 76 -10.62 3.96 3.25
N GLY A 77 -10.40 2.88 2.48
CA GLY A 77 -11.44 2.28 1.64
C GLY A 77 -12.63 1.80 2.47
N GLN A 78 -12.39 1.04 3.55
CA GLN A 78 -13.44 0.58 4.46
C GLN A 78 -14.17 1.74 5.14
N ALA A 79 -13.44 2.78 5.58
CA ALA A 79 -14.04 3.97 6.15
C ALA A 79 -14.95 4.69 5.15
N THR A 80 -14.54 4.79 3.89
CA THR A 80 -15.33 5.39 2.81
C THR A 80 -16.60 4.59 2.55
N ILE A 81 -16.52 3.26 2.46
CA ILE A 81 -17.69 2.39 2.24
C ILE A 81 -18.69 2.52 3.39
N ARG A 82 -18.21 2.55 4.64
CA ARG A 82 -19.07 2.80 5.81
C ARG A 82 -19.75 4.15 5.73
N LEU A 83 -19.01 5.20 5.36
CA LEU A 83 -19.58 6.54 5.17
C LEU A 83 -20.69 6.52 4.11
N LEU A 84 -20.48 5.88 2.96
CA LEU A 84 -21.50 5.74 1.92
C LEU A 84 -22.77 5.03 2.42
N ALA A 85 -22.62 3.96 3.19
CA ALA A 85 -23.76 3.27 3.80
C ALA A 85 -24.47 4.16 4.83
N THR A 86 -23.71 4.89 5.66
CA THR A 86 -24.25 5.79 6.69
C THR A 86 -25.00 6.97 6.10
N ILE A 87 -24.48 7.65 5.07
CA ILE A 87 -25.17 8.81 4.48
C ILE A 87 -26.46 8.39 3.77
N ASN A 88 -26.43 7.29 3.00
CA ASN A 88 -27.61 6.78 2.31
C ASN A 88 -28.66 6.27 3.32
N GLY A 89 -28.23 5.46 4.28
CA GLY A 89 -29.10 4.89 5.31
C GLY A 89 -29.66 5.95 6.25
N GLY A 90 -28.84 6.92 6.67
CA GLY A 90 -29.24 8.03 7.53
C GLY A 90 -30.28 8.92 6.85
N ALA A 91 -30.09 9.25 5.57
CA ALA A 91 -31.08 10.00 4.78
C ALA A 91 -32.37 9.19 4.59
N ALA A 92 -32.29 7.89 4.29
CA ALA A 92 -33.46 7.03 4.15
C ALA A 92 -34.26 6.94 5.46
N LEU A 93 -33.59 6.78 6.60
CA LEU A 93 -34.21 6.77 7.93
C LEU A 93 -34.87 8.12 8.26
N ALA A 94 -34.23 9.24 7.92
CA ALA A 94 -34.80 10.56 8.10
C ALA A 94 -36.09 10.74 7.28
N LEU A 95 -36.10 10.27 6.03
CA LEU A 95 -37.31 10.29 5.19
C LEU A 95 -38.39 9.36 5.73
N LEU A 96 -38.07 8.15 6.16
CA LEU A 96 -39.04 7.23 6.77
C LEU A 96 -39.68 7.83 8.04
N ALA A 97 -38.86 8.45 8.90
CA ALA A 97 -39.34 9.14 10.09
C ALA A 97 -40.25 10.33 9.73
N PHE A 98 -39.92 11.07 8.67
CA PHE A 98 -40.76 12.14 8.15
C PHE A 98 -42.08 11.61 7.59
N ILE A 99 -42.05 10.60 6.71
CA ILE A 99 -43.23 9.96 6.11
C ILE A 99 -44.18 9.48 7.21
N GLY A 100 -43.65 8.82 8.25
CA GLY A 100 -44.45 8.35 9.38
C GLY A 100 -45.23 9.46 10.11
N LYS A 101 -44.76 10.71 10.06
CA LYS A 101 -45.45 11.87 10.65
C LYS A 101 -46.50 12.49 9.73
N VAL A 102 -46.30 12.44 8.41
CA VAL A 102 -47.18 13.12 7.43
C VAL A 102 -48.12 12.17 6.68
N TRP A 103 -48.05 10.87 6.98
CA TRP A 103 -48.80 9.84 6.28
C TRP A 103 -50.31 10.02 6.41
N ASN A 104 -50.99 9.99 5.27
CA ASN A 104 -52.45 9.91 5.16
C ASN A 104 -52.83 9.20 3.85
N ALA A 105 -54.11 8.90 3.65
CA ALA A 105 -54.57 8.13 2.48
C ALA A 105 -54.28 8.82 1.12
N GLY A 106 -54.16 10.15 1.08
CA GLY A 106 -53.82 10.93 -0.12
C GLY A 106 -52.32 11.17 -0.30
N PHE A 107 -51.49 10.85 0.68
CA PHE A 107 -50.05 11.09 0.61
C PHE A 107 -49.39 10.33 -0.55
N PRO A 108 -49.64 9.01 -0.77
CA PRO A 108 -48.98 8.26 -1.83
C PRO A 108 -49.30 8.78 -3.24
N SER A 109 -50.49 9.34 -3.44
CA SER A 109 -50.93 9.90 -4.73
C SER A 109 -50.53 11.37 -4.92
N SER A 110 -50.05 12.04 -3.86
CA SER A 110 -49.58 13.42 -3.95
C SER A 110 -48.24 13.53 -4.68
N PHE A 111 -47.97 14.69 -5.29
CA PHE A 111 -46.68 15.00 -5.90
C PHE A 111 -45.51 14.81 -4.91
N MET A 112 -45.70 15.24 -3.66
CA MET A 112 -44.73 15.07 -2.59
C MET A 112 -44.46 13.59 -2.29
N GLY A 113 -45.52 12.79 -2.16
CA GLY A 113 -45.40 11.36 -1.86
C GLY A 113 -44.65 10.60 -2.95
N GLN A 114 -44.98 10.82 -4.22
CA GLN A 114 -44.30 10.17 -5.34
C GLN A 114 -42.79 10.46 -5.36
N ASN A 115 -42.42 11.74 -5.20
CA ASN A 115 -41.01 12.15 -5.19
C ASN A 115 -40.25 11.62 -3.97
N ILE A 116 -40.87 11.64 -2.79
CA ILE A 116 -40.25 11.11 -1.57
C ILE A 116 -40.10 9.58 -1.65
N THR A 117 -41.06 8.86 -2.22
CA THR A 117 -40.94 7.41 -2.45
C THR A 117 -39.80 7.09 -3.43
N LEU A 118 -39.67 7.85 -4.52
CA LEU A 118 -38.53 7.69 -5.44
C LEU A 118 -37.20 7.99 -4.76
N SER A 119 -37.14 9.07 -3.97
CA SER A 119 -35.95 9.40 -3.18
C SER A 119 -35.55 8.25 -2.26
N LEU A 120 -36.51 7.71 -1.51
CA LEU A 120 -36.29 6.60 -0.60
C LEU A 120 -35.78 5.35 -1.34
N LEU A 121 -36.34 5.05 -2.51
CA LEU A 121 -35.87 3.95 -3.36
C LEU A 121 -34.39 4.11 -3.74
N PHE A 122 -34.00 5.29 -4.25
CA PHE A 122 -32.61 5.55 -4.63
C PHE A 122 -31.65 5.47 -3.43
N LEU A 123 -32.06 5.98 -2.26
CA LEU A 123 -31.25 5.89 -1.04
C LEU A 123 -31.09 4.44 -0.57
N CYS A 124 -32.16 3.64 -0.58
CA CYS A 124 -32.10 2.21 -0.25
C CYS A 124 -31.22 1.42 -1.23
N VAL A 125 -31.32 1.73 -2.54
CA VAL A 125 -30.42 1.17 -3.56
C VAL A 125 -28.97 1.58 -3.28
N GLY A 126 -28.72 2.83 -2.91
CA GLY A 126 -27.39 3.31 -2.50
C GLY A 126 -26.81 2.54 -1.31
N VAL A 127 -27.63 2.25 -0.29
CA VAL A 127 -27.22 1.37 0.83
C VAL A 127 -26.87 -0.03 0.32
N GLY A 128 -27.72 -0.62 -0.52
CA GLY A 128 -27.49 -1.95 -1.10
C GLY A 128 -26.19 -2.02 -1.92
N ILE A 129 -25.95 -1.03 -2.78
CA ILE A 129 -24.70 -0.93 -3.56
C ILE A 129 -23.49 -0.76 -2.64
N SER A 130 -23.61 0.00 -1.54
CA SER A 130 -22.51 0.15 -0.56
C SER A 130 -22.18 -1.18 0.12
N ALA A 131 -23.19 -1.97 0.48
CA ALA A 131 -22.99 -3.31 1.04
C ALA A 131 -22.33 -4.26 0.03
N LEU A 132 -22.78 -4.23 -1.24
CA LEU A 132 -22.13 -4.99 -2.31
C LEU A 132 -20.67 -4.57 -2.50
N THR A 133 -20.39 -3.26 -2.48
CA THR A 133 -19.01 -2.72 -2.57
C THR A 133 -18.10 -3.34 -1.51
N GLN A 134 -18.57 -3.46 -0.26
CA GLN A 134 -17.82 -4.13 0.81
C GLN A 134 -17.57 -5.63 0.51
N GLY A 135 -18.58 -6.32 -0.03
CA GLY A 135 -18.45 -7.73 -0.42
C GLY A 135 -17.45 -7.94 -1.56
N PHE A 136 -17.52 -7.13 -2.60
CA PHE A 136 -16.57 -7.18 -3.72
C PHE A 136 -15.15 -6.78 -3.30
N ALA A 137 -15.01 -5.81 -2.38
CA ALA A 137 -13.70 -5.44 -1.81
C ALA A 137 -13.08 -6.63 -1.06
N TYR A 138 -13.87 -7.36 -0.27
CA TYR A 138 -13.42 -8.56 0.44
C TYR A 138 -12.98 -9.66 -0.55
N LEU A 139 -13.78 -9.94 -1.57
CA LEU A 139 -13.43 -10.92 -2.61
C LEU A 139 -12.15 -10.52 -3.35
N GLY A 140 -12.02 -9.24 -3.72
CA GLY A 140 -10.81 -8.72 -4.36
C GLY A 140 -9.56 -8.96 -3.52
N GLN A 141 -9.61 -8.67 -2.21
CA GLN A 141 -8.51 -8.94 -1.29
C GLN A 141 -8.17 -10.44 -1.18
N HIS A 142 -9.18 -11.31 -1.19
CA HIS A 142 -8.96 -12.74 -1.20
C HIS A 142 -8.19 -13.19 -2.45
N PHE A 143 -8.59 -12.74 -3.65
CA PHE A 143 -7.92 -13.10 -4.90
C PHE A 143 -6.49 -12.55 -5.01
N PHE A 144 -6.24 -11.33 -4.53
CA PHE A 144 -4.89 -10.77 -4.46
C PHE A 144 -3.94 -11.52 -3.50
N THR A 145 -4.49 -12.25 -2.53
CA THR A 145 -3.68 -12.96 -1.52
C THR A 145 -3.33 -14.38 -1.95
N TYR A 146 -4.24 -15.09 -2.64
CA TYR A 146 -4.14 -16.54 -2.80
C TYR A 146 -4.07 -17.07 -4.24
N ASP A 147 -4.49 -16.32 -5.26
CA ASP A 147 -4.82 -16.93 -6.55
C ASP A 147 -4.26 -16.17 -7.75
N ASN A 148 -4.81 -14.99 -8.07
CA ASN A 148 -4.62 -14.40 -9.39
C ASN A 148 -4.76 -12.87 -9.40
N ASP A 149 -3.65 -12.16 -9.61
CA ASP A 149 -3.59 -10.70 -9.63
C ASP A 149 -4.51 -10.07 -10.69
N LYS A 150 -4.75 -10.77 -11.81
CA LYS A 150 -5.64 -10.29 -12.87
C LYS A 150 -7.10 -10.23 -12.42
N VAL A 151 -7.56 -11.26 -11.71
CA VAL A 151 -8.91 -11.33 -11.17
C VAL A 151 -9.07 -10.28 -10.07
N GLY A 152 -8.10 -10.19 -9.17
CA GLY A 152 -8.05 -9.14 -8.13
C GLY A 152 -8.20 -7.73 -8.72
N SER A 153 -7.48 -7.42 -9.81
CA SER A 153 -7.58 -6.12 -10.50
C SER A 153 -8.98 -5.82 -11.05
N VAL A 154 -9.68 -6.83 -11.58
CA VAL A 154 -11.07 -6.67 -12.06
C VAL A 154 -12.01 -6.36 -10.89
N PHE A 155 -11.90 -7.10 -9.78
CA PHE A 155 -12.69 -6.86 -8.57
C PHE A 155 -12.42 -5.47 -7.99
N GLN A 156 -11.17 -5.00 -8.02
CA GLN A 156 -10.80 -3.65 -7.57
C GLN A 156 -11.51 -2.58 -8.38
N LYS A 157 -11.50 -2.68 -9.72
CA LYS A 157 -12.16 -1.72 -10.61
C LYS A 157 -13.68 -1.73 -10.42
N LEU A 158 -14.27 -2.92 -10.31
CA LEU A 158 -15.70 -3.08 -10.05
C LEU A 158 -16.11 -2.45 -8.71
N THR A 159 -15.32 -2.67 -7.66
CA THR A 159 -15.53 -2.07 -6.34
C THR A 159 -15.54 -0.54 -6.42
N GLY A 160 -14.56 0.05 -7.13
CA GLY A 160 -14.53 1.50 -7.36
C GLY A 160 -15.78 2.02 -8.08
N LEU A 161 -16.23 1.31 -9.13
CA LEU A 161 -17.43 1.66 -9.89
C LEU A 161 -18.70 1.58 -9.04
N LEU A 162 -18.85 0.55 -8.22
CA LEU A 162 -19.98 0.41 -7.29
C LEU A 162 -19.98 1.52 -6.23
N GLY A 163 -18.81 1.86 -5.66
CA GLY A 163 -18.69 2.97 -4.71
C GLY A 163 -19.15 4.31 -5.30
N ILE A 164 -18.74 4.63 -6.52
CA ILE A 164 -19.19 5.83 -7.24
C ILE A 164 -20.70 5.76 -7.52
N SER A 165 -21.20 4.60 -7.94
CA SER A 165 -22.62 4.40 -8.23
C SER A 165 -23.51 4.61 -7.00
N SER A 166 -23.05 4.19 -5.82
CA SER A 166 -23.73 4.45 -4.54
C SER A 166 -23.79 5.96 -4.23
N LEU A 167 -22.69 6.68 -4.48
CA LEU A 167 -22.66 8.13 -4.28
C LEU A 167 -23.58 8.86 -5.26
N VAL A 168 -23.65 8.43 -6.52
CA VAL A 168 -24.59 8.97 -7.49
C VAL A 168 -26.03 8.72 -7.05
N ALA A 169 -26.35 7.50 -6.59
CA ALA A 169 -27.67 7.17 -6.07
C ALA A 169 -28.07 8.05 -4.88
N PHE A 170 -27.12 8.38 -3.99
CA PHE A 170 -27.34 9.34 -2.90
C PHE A 170 -27.79 10.71 -3.44
N PHE A 171 -27.02 11.33 -4.34
CA PHE A 171 -27.35 12.65 -4.86
C PHE A 171 -28.65 12.67 -5.68
N VAL A 172 -28.91 11.63 -6.46
CA VAL A 172 -30.19 11.46 -7.18
C VAL A 172 -31.34 11.36 -6.19
N GLY A 173 -31.19 10.54 -5.14
CA GLY A 173 -32.18 10.40 -4.07
C GLY A 173 -32.47 11.73 -3.38
N ILE A 174 -31.45 12.49 -3.00
CA ILE A 174 -31.63 13.81 -2.40
C ILE A 174 -32.33 14.79 -3.35
N SER A 175 -32.01 14.74 -4.65
CA SER A 175 -32.64 15.61 -5.66
C SER A 175 -34.16 15.38 -5.75
N PHE A 176 -34.59 14.11 -5.70
CA PHE A 176 -36.02 13.78 -5.65
C PHE A 176 -36.67 14.24 -4.34
N ALA A 177 -36.00 14.09 -3.19
CA ALA A 177 -36.52 14.60 -1.92
C ALA A 177 -36.74 16.12 -1.98
N CYS A 178 -35.75 16.86 -2.48
CA CYS A 178 -35.85 18.31 -2.63
C CYS A 178 -37.00 18.75 -3.54
N ARG A 179 -37.25 18.04 -4.65
CA ARG A 179 -38.43 18.26 -5.51
C ARG A 179 -39.73 17.98 -4.76
N GLY A 180 -39.79 16.87 -4.01
CA GLY A 180 -40.96 16.52 -3.21
C GLY A 180 -41.31 17.59 -2.16
N PHE A 181 -40.30 18.24 -1.57
CA PHE A 181 -40.48 19.35 -0.64
C PHE A 181 -40.75 20.71 -1.31
N GLY A 182 -40.73 20.79 -2.64
CA GLY A 182 -40.92 22.04 -3.39
C GLY A 182 -39.72 23.01 -3.30
N LEU A 183 -38.53 22.51 -2.95
CA LEU A 183 -37.29 23.30 -2.88
C LEU A 183 -36.61 23.46 -4.24
N LEU A 184 -36.95 22.59 -5.20
CA LEU A 184 -36.51 22.63 -6.59
C LEU A 184 -37.75 22.66 -7.50
N PRO A 185 -37.74 23.48 -8.56
CA PRO A 185 -38.82 23.48 -9.55
C PRO A 185 -38.89 22.18 -10.36
#